data_AF-A0A379FF08-F1
#
_entry.id   AF-A0A379FF08-F1
#
_cell.length_a   1.000
_cell.length_b   1.000
_cell.length_c   1.000
_cell.angle_alpha   90.00
_cell.angle_beta   90.00
_cell.angle_gamma   90.00
#
_symmetry.space_group_name_H-M   'P 1'
#
loop_
_entity.id
_entity.type
_entity.pdbx_description
1 polymer ?
#
loop_
_entity_poly.entity_id
_entity_poly.type
_entity_poly.pdbx_seq_one_letter_code
_entity_poly.pdbx_strand_id
1 'polypeptide(L)' 'MTFSLADRWILAEFNNTIKAYREALDNYRFDIAAGILYEFTWNQFCDWYLELSKPAVHKR' A
#
# COMPACT_ATOMS: atom_id res chain seq x y z
N MET A 1 10.34 6.93 -18.08
CA MET A 1 10.64 6.00 -16.97
C MET A 1 9.52 4.98 -16.92
N THR A 2 9.82 3.69 -17.03
CA THR A 2 8.82 2.62 -17.03
C THR A 2 8.74 2.06 -15.61
N PHE A 3 7.54 2.01 -15.04
CA PHE A 3 7.32 1.41 -13.72
C PHE A 3 7.62 -0.09 -13.73
N SER A 4 8.17 -0.60 -12.63
CA SER A 4 8.34 -2.04 -12.40
C SER A 4 6.98 -2.72 -12.23
N LEU A 5 6.96 -4.06 -12.21
CA LEU A 5 5.74 -4.79 -11.87
C LEU A 5 5.31 -4.52 -10.43
N ALA A 6 6.26 -4.45 -9.49
CA ALA A 6 6.01 -4.16 -8.09
C ALA A 6 5.43 -2.74 -7.91
N ASP A 7 5.94 -1.76 -8.66
CA ASP A 7 5.46 -0.37 -8.61
C ASP A 7 4.00 -0.29 -9.08
N ARG A 8 3.66 -0.99 -10.17
CA ARG A 8 2.28 -1.04 -10.66
C ARG A 8 1.35 -1.74 -9.68
N TRP A 9 1.82 -2.82 -9.07
CA TRP A 9 1.05 -3.57 -8.08
C TRP A 9 0.75 -2.73 -6.84
N ILE A 10 1.76 -2.11 -6.21
CA ILE A 10 1.53 -1.33 -5.00
C ILE A 10 0.63 -0.11 -5.25
N LEU A 11 0.71 0.49 -6.45
CA LEU A 11 -0.19 1.59 -6.84
C LEU A 11 -1.64 1.12 -7.00
N ALA A 12 -1.87 -0.09 -7.53
CA ALA A 12 -3.21 -0.66 -7.61
C ALA A 12 -3.77 -0.93 -6.21
N GLU A 13 -2.98 -1.54 -5.33
CA GLU A 13 -3.35 -1.80 -3.94
C GLU A 13 -3.62 -0.51 -3.16
N PHE A 14 -2.80 0.52 -3.35
CA PHE A 14 -3.00 1.82 -2.73
C PHE A 14 -4.32 2.46 -3.14
N ASN A 15 -4.68 2.40 -4.43
CA ASN A 15 -5.95 2.92 -4.91
C ASN A 15 -7.15 2.17 -4.31
N ASN A 16 -7.05 0.85 -4.13
CA ASN A 16 -8.07 0.06 -3.46
C ASN A 16 -8.18 0.41 -1.97
N THR A 17 -7.04 0.56 -1.31
CA THR A 17 -6.93 0.96 0.10
C THR A 17 -7.57 2.32 0.35
N ILE A 18 -7.31 3.32 -0.51
CA ILE A 18 -7.94 4.64 -0.39
C ILE A 18 -9.46 4.56 -0.46
N LYS A 19 -10.01 3.75 -1.38
CA LYS A 19 -11.46 3.60 -1.52
C LYS A 19 -12.07 3.03 -0.24
N ALA A 20 -11.52 1.94 0.27
CA ALA A 20 -11.99 1.30 1.50
C ALA A 20 -11.82 2.22 2.73
N TYR A 21 -10.68 2.92 2.82
CA TYR A 21 -10.41 3.86 3.90
C TYR A 21 -11.41 5.03 3.90
N ARG A 22 -11.70 5.60 2.72
CA ARG A 22 -12.69 6.68 2.58
C ARG A 22 -14.09 6.20 2.96
N GLU A 23 -14.49 5.02 2.50
CA GLU A 23 -15.77 4.43 2.89
C GLU A 23 -15.88 4.23 4.41
N ALA A 24 -14.82 3.75 5.06
CA ALA A 24 -14.79 3.64 6.52
C ALA A 24 -14.90 5.01 7.21
N LEU A 25 -14.21 6.04 6.71
CA LEU A 25 -14.30 7.40 7.24
C LEU A 25 -15.68 8.04 7.04
N ASP A 26 -16.28 7.87 5.87
CA ASP A 26 -17.61 8.41 5.54
C ASP A 26 -18.69 7.80 6.47
N ASN A 27 -18.45 6.59 6.98
CA ASN A 27 -19.29 5.91 7.97
C ASN A 27 -18.82 6.11 9.43
N TYR A 28 -17.89 7.02 9.69
CA TYR A 28 -17.31 7.29 11.02
C TYR A 28 -16.69 6.07 11.71
N ARG A 29 -16.29 5.05 10.94
CA ARG A 29 -15.65 3.82 11.42
C ARG A 29 -14.13 3.97 11.48
N PHE A 30 -13.68 4.82 12.40
CA PHE A 30 -12.25 5.10 12.59
C PHE A 30 -11.44 3.86 12.99
N ASP A 31 -12.06 2.92 13.68
CA ASP A 31 -11.48 1.62 14.04
C ASP A 31 -11.10 0.81 12.79
N ILE A 32 -12.02 0.72 11.82
CA ILE A 32 -11.77 0.04 10.54
C ILE A 32 -10.77 0.85 9.71
N ALA A 33 -10.93 2.17 9.64
CA ALA A 33 -10.06 3.05 8.87
C ALA A 33 -8.58 2.93 9.33
N ALA A 34 -8.33 2.91 10.63
CA ALA A 34 -7.00 2.69 11.20
C ALA A 34 -6.46 1.29 10.86
N GLY A 35 -7.30 0.25 10.93
CA GLY A 35 -6.94 -1.11 10.55
C GLY A 35 -6.53 -1.23 9.08
N ILE A 36 -7.29 -0.60 8.17
CA ILE A 36 -6.98 -0.57 6.73
C ILE A 36 -5.61 0.08 6.47
N LEU A 37 -5.33 1.22 7.10
CA LEU A 37 -4.03 1.88 6.95
C LEU A 37 -2.89 1.04 7.51
N TYR A 38 -3.10 0.36 8.63
CA TYR A 38 -2.10 -0.51 9.22
C TYR A 38 -1.78 -1.69 8.29
N GLU A 39 -2.80 -2.37 7.78
CA GLU A 39 -2.66 -3.49 6.84
C GLU A 39 -1.89 -3.09 5.58
N PHE A 40 -2.26 -1.96 4.95
CA PHE A 40 -1.56 -1.46 3.78
C PHE A 40 -0.10 -1.10 4.09
N THR A 41 0.13 -0.35 5.16
CA THR A 41 1.45 0.19 5.48
C THR A 41 2.41 -0.92 5.89
N TRP A 42 1.97 -1.82 6.76
CA TRP A 42 2.83 -2.86 7.30
C TRP A 42 2.93 -4.03 6.34
N ASN A 43 1.80 -4.64 5.99
CA ASN A 43 1.82 -5.93 5.31
C ASN A 43 2.02 -5.79 3.80
N GLN A 44 1.50 -4.73 3.15
CA GLN A 44 1.67 -4.57 1.71
C GLN A 44 2.91 -3.74 1.36
N PHE A 45 3.10 -2.60 2.03
CA PHE A 45 4.17 -1.68 1.71
C PHE A 45 5.52 -2.11 2.32
N CYS A 46 5.60 -2.28 3.64
CA CYS A 46 6.85 -2.64 4.31
C CYS A 46 7.29 -4.08 4.02
N ASP A 47 6.41 -5.07 4.22
CA ASP A 47 6.80 -6.48 4.09
C ASP A 47 7.04 -6.90 2.63
N TRP A 48 6.26 -6.39 1.68
CA TRP A 48 6.39 -6.77 0.26
C TRP A 48 7.06 -5.70 -0.59
N TYR A 49 6.45 -4.53 -0.74
CA TYR A 49 6.92 -3.57 -1.75
C TYR A 49 8.33 -3.06 -1.47
N LEU A 50 8.66 -2.77 -0.21
CA LEU A 50 9.98 -2.29 0.18
C LEU A 50 11.05 -3.35 -0.09
N GLU A 51 10.78 -4.61 0.25
CA GLU A 51 11.65 -5.76 -0.03
C GLU A 51 11.84 -5.98 -1.54
N LEU A 52 10.76 -5.95 -2.32
CA LEU A 52 10.79 -6.07 -3.77
C LEU A 52 11.52 -4.91 -4.45
N SER A 53 11.56 -3.74 -3.81
CA SER A 53 12.25 -2.55 -4.31
C SER A 53 13.75 -2.57 -3.99
N LYS A 54 14.20 -3.37 -3.02
CA LYS A 54 15.62 -3.44 -2.62
C LYS A 54 16.56 -3.70 -3.80
N PRO A 55 16.32 -4.65 -4.73
CA PRO A 55 17.22 -4.89 -5.86
C PRO A 55 17.32 -3.70 -6.84
N ALA A 56 16.26 -2.89 -6.95
CA ALA A 56 16.26 -1.70 -7.79
C ALA A 56 17.04 -0.54 -7.13
N VAL A 57 16.97 -0.42 -5.80
CA VAL A 57 17.60 0.65 -5.01
C VAL A 57 19.06 0.33 -4.64
N HIS A 58 19.33 -0.91 -4.23
CA HIS A 58 20.66 -1.42 -3.86
C HIS A 58 21.35 -2.10 -5.05
N LYS A 59 21.51 -1.37 -6.16
CA LYS A 59 22.48 -1.76 -7.18
C LYS A 59 23.88 -1.42 -6.65
N ARG A 60 24.67 -2.45 -6.31
CA ARG A 60 26.14 -2.34 -6.32
C ARG A 60 26.62 -2.26 -7.76
#